data_AF-A0A397BCZ3-F1
#
_entry.id   AF-A0A397BCZ3-F1
#
_cell.length_a   1.000
_cell.length_b   1.000
_cell.length_c   1.000
_cell.angle_alpha   90.00
_cell.angle_beta   90.00
_cell.angle_gamma   90.00
#
_symmetry.space_group_name_H-M   'P 1'
#
loop_
_entity.id
_entity.type
_entity.pdbx_description
1 polymer ?
#
loop_
_entity_poly.entity_id
_entity_poly.type
_entity_poly.pdbx_seq_one_letter_code
_entity_poly.pdbx_strand_id
1 'polypeptide(L)'
;MNVYNKHHGGNIQLTLIGNTCLRYDKKDLVESSSVFRNWYSILQKFKLKFPKNKLIKHLASSAWDHLVSTNTIIKSEQQIEDEGIEFNLNLDDDDARYYLREIVTQSNGFTFYKLVDKNKPYFKHQFRIKPFLLSHCRRTMANLVLNNADKVIRIITDSITYEGR
;
A
#
# COMPACT_ATOMS: atom_id res chain seq x y z
N MET A 1 -14.82 19.16 10.00
CA MET A 1 -15.07 19.41 8.56
C MET A 1 -15.67 18.13 8.00
N ASN A 2 -16.88 18.18 7.44
CA ASN A 2 -17.44 16.99 6.80
C ASN A 2 -16.84 16.89 5.39
N VAL A 3 -15.94 15.93 5.18
CA VAL A 3 -15.36 15.68 3.86
C VAL A 3 -16.10 14.49 3.26
N TYR A 4 -16.89 14.77 2.23
CA TYR A 4 -17.65 13.74 1.52
C TYR A 4 -16.70 12.99 0.58
N ASN A 5 -16.55 11.68 0.79
CA ASN A 5 -15.83 10.85 -0.18
C ASN A 5 -16.80 10.46 -1.30
N LYS A 6 -16.88 11.31 -2.32
CA LYS A 6 -17.79 11.20 -3.47
C LYS A 6 -17.73 9.84 -4.17
N HIS A 7 -16.56 9.20 -4.21
CA HIS A 7 -16.35 7.94 -4.94
C HIS A 7 -16.78 6.68 -4.17
N HIS A 8 -17.04 6.76 -2.87
CA HIS A 8 -17.22 5.57 -2.02
C HIS A 8 -18.47 5.58 -1.14
N GLY A 9 -19.40 6.53 -1.36
CA GLY A 9 -20.76 6.46 -0.83
C GLY A 9 -20.88 6.59 0.69
N GLY A 10 -19.91 7.21 1.36
CA GLY A 10 -19.92 7.39 2.81
C GLY A 10 -19.55 8.82 3.23
N ASN A 11 -20.31 9.38 4.17
CA ASN A 11 -19.92 10.57 4.91
C ASN A 11 -18.83 10.16 5.92
N ILE A 12 -17.57 10.47 5.63
CA ILE A 12 -16.49 10.30 6.61
C ILE A 12 -16.36 11.62 7.38
N GLN A 13 -16.55 11.60 8.70
CA GLN A 13 -16.31 12.79 9.49
C GLN A 13 -14.82 12.94 9.78
N LEU A 14 -14.24 14.04 9.30
CA LEU A 14 -12.86 14.41 9.58
C LEU A 14 -12.83 15.60 10.53
N THR A 15 -12.03 15.48 11.58
CA THR A 15 -11.69 16.59 12.46
C THR A 15 -10.37 17.18 12.00
N LEU A 16 -10.34 18.49 11.75
CA LEU A 16 -9.08 19.21 11.52
C LEU A 16 -8.41 19.43 12.88
N ILE A 17 -7.16 18.99 13.01
CA ILE A 17 -6.29 19.22 14.15
C ILE A 17 -5.27 20.28 13.74
N GLY A 18 -5.30 21.42 14.43
CA GLY A 18 -4.55 22.61 14.02
C GLY A 18 -5.02 23.08 12.65
N ASN A 19 -4.07 23.35 11.75
CA ASN A 19 -4.36 23.88 10.40
C ASN A 19 -4.04 22.89 9.27
N THR A 20 -3.45 21.72 9.56
CA THR A 20 -2.85 20.86 8.53
C THR A 20 -3.14 19.38 8.67
N CYS A 21 -3.69 18.92 9.80
CA CYS A 21 -3.88 17.49 10.06
C CYS A 21 -5.36 17.13 10.07
N LEU A 22 -5.79 16.22 9.18
CA LEU A 22 -7.12 15.64 9.21
C LEU A 22 -7.10 14.32 9.98
N ARG A 23 -7.98 14.19 10.97
CA ARG A 23 -8.18 12.98 11.77
C ARG A 23 -9.56 12.40 11.54
N TYR A 24 -9.63 11.11 11.25
CA TYR A 24 -10.87 10.35 11.22
C TYR A 24 -11.50 10.28 12.62
N ASP A 25 -12.82 10.49 12.72
CA ASP A 25 -13.53 10.23 13.97
C ASP A 25 -13.44 8.74 14.32
N LYS A 26 -13.24 8.42 15.61
CA LYS A 26 -13.02 7.04 16.07
C LYS A 26 -14.21 6.14 15.77
N LYS A 27 -15.44 6.69 15.81
CA LYS A 27 -16.68 5.95 15.49
C LYS A 27 -16.76 5.49 14.03
N ASP A 28 -16.06 6.18 13.13
CA ASP A 28 -16.03 5.87 11.70
C ASP A 28 -14.88 4.90 11.34
N LEU A 29 -14.06 4.52 12.33
CA LEU A 29 -12.94 3.60 12.15
C LEU A 29 -13.31 2.19 12.60
N VAL A 30 -12.97 1.21 11.77
CA VAL A 30 -13.01 -0.21 12.13
C VAL A 30 -11.61 -0.63 12.59
N GLU A 31 -11.53 -1.31 13.73
CA GLU A 31 -10.25 -1.85 14.19
C GLU A 31 -9.72 -2.91 13.22
N SER A 32 -8.42 -2.84 12.91
CA SER A 32 -7.76 -3.86 12.09
C SER A 32 -7.90 -5.26 12.68
N SER A 33 -7.95 -5.36 14.01
CA SER A 33 -8.14 -6.62 14.72
C SER A 33 -9.50 -7.26 14.40
N SER A 34 -10.56 -6.48 14.21
CA SER A 34 -11.89 -6.98 13.85
C SER A 34 -11.93 -7.62 12.47
N VAL A 35 -11.05 -7.19 11.56
CA VAL A 35 -11.00 -7.70 10.18
C VAL A 35 -9.98 -8.82 10.03
N PHE A 36 -8.77 -8.64 10.58
CA PHE A 36 -7.61 -9.49 10.26
C PHE A 36 -7.23 -10.50 11.35
N ARG A 37 -7.81 -10.45 12.56
CA ARG A 37 -7.38 -11.29 13.70
C ARG A 37 -7.46 -12.78 13.38
N ASN A 38 -8.58 -13.26 12.84
CA ASN A 38 -8.76 -14.69 12.56
C ASN A 38 -7.75 -15.17 11.53
N TRP A 39 -7.65 -14.47 10.40
CA TRP A 39 -6.67 -14.77 9.35
C TRP A 39 -5.23 -14.78 9.90
N TYR A 40 -4.83 -13.73 10.62
CA TYR A 40 -3.49 -13.62 11.18
C TYR A 40 -3.19 -14.73 12.19
N SER A 41 -4.15 -15.05 13.07
CA SER A 41 -3.97 -16.09 14.09
C SER A 41 -3.74 -17.48 13.47
N ILE A 42 -4.48 -17.81 12.41
CA ILE A 42 -4.34 -19.09 11.68
C ILE A 42 -2.99 -19.12 10.96
N LEU A 43 -2.65 -18.03 10.27
CA LEU A 43 -1.38 -17.92 9.56
C LEU A 43 -0.17 -18.05 10.49
N GLN A 44 -0.23 -17.48 11.70
CA GLN A 44 0.83 -17.62 12.69
C GLN A 44 0.99 -19.07 13.17
N LYS A 45 -0.12 -19.82 13.35
CA LYS A 45 -0.06 -21.26 13.65
C LYS A 45 0.66 -22.03 12.55
N PHE A 46 0.38 -21.70 11.27
CA PHE A 46 1.08 -22.32 10.14
C PHE A 46 2.56 -21.96 10.08
N LYS A 47 2.93 -20.70 10.33
CA LYS A 47 4.33 -20.27 10.37
C LYS A 47 5.13 -20.98 11.46
N LEU A 48 4.53 -21.19 12.63
CA LEU A 48 5.17 -21.94 13.71
C LEU A 48 5.32 -23.43 13.38
N LYS A 49 4.28 -24.03 12.77
CA LYS A 49 4.31 -25.45 12.38
C LYS A 49 5.25 -25.73 11.21
N PHE A 50 5.42 -24.77 10.29
CA PHE A 50 6.18 -24.94 9.05
C PHE A 50 7.11 -23.74 8.74
N PRO A 51 8.12 -23.48 9.59
CA PRO A 51 8.90 -22.24 9.54
C PRO A 51 9.75 -22.07 8.27
N LYS A 52 10.13 -23.18 7.61
CA LYS A 52 10.92 -23.17 6.37
C LYS A 52 10.06 -23.24 5.10
N ASN A 53 8.73 -23.33 5.22
CA ASN A 53 7.86 -23.46 4.06
C ASN A 53 7.72 -22.12 3.33
N LYS A 54 8.20 -22.09 2.07
CA LYS A 54 8.21 -20.89 1.23
C LYS A 54 6.81 -20.37 0.91
N LEU A 55 5.83 -21.25 0.73
CA LEU A 55 4.44 -20.86 0.42
C LEU A 55 3.79 -20.16 1.61
N ILE A 56 3.97 -20.70 2.82
CA ILE A 56 3.45 -20.09 4.05
C ILE A 56 4.12 -18.74 4.31
N LYS A 57 5.44 -18.64 4.09
CA LYS A 57 6.15 -17.36 4.16
C LYS A 57 5.59 -16.36 3.14
N HIS A 58 5.40 -16.79 1.89
CA HIS A 58 4.89 -15.94 0.82
C HIS A 58 3.48 -15.43 1.13
N LEU A 59 2.57 -16.32 1.54
CA LEU A 59 1.20 -15.99 1.93
C LEU A 59 1.15 -14.92 3.04
N ALA A 60 2.08 -15.00 4.00
CA ALA A 60 2.18 -14.03 5.07
C ALA A 60 2.67 -12.66 4.62
N SER A 61 3.60 -12.62 3.66
CA SER A 61 4.15 -11.37 3.14
C SER A 61 3.26 -10.69 2.09
N SER A 62 2.53 -11.47 1.28
CA SER A 62 1.83 -10.95 0.09
C SER A 62 0.46 -10.36 0.38
N ALA A 63 -0.17 -10.71 1.52
CA ALA A 63 -1.53 -10.30 1.82
C ALA A 63 -1.74 -8.77 1.80
N TRP A 64 -0.80 -8.02 2.36
CA TRP A 64 -0.92 -6.56 2.44
C TRP A 64 -0.77 -5.88 1.07
N ASP A 65 0.13 -6.40 0.23
CA ASP A 65 0.31 -5.91 -1.13
C ASP A 65 -0.88 -6.31 -2.01
N HIS A 66 -1.47 -7.47 -1.74
CA HIS A 66 -2.66 -7.92 -2.43
C HIS A 66 -3.85 -6.99 -2.17
N LEU A 67 -4.09 -6.57 -0.92
CA LEU A 67 -5.19 -5.64 -0.59
C LEU A 67 -5.09 -4.28 -1.29
N VAL A 68 -3.90 -3.85 -1.71
CA VAL A 68 -3.69 -2.61 -2.45
C VAL A 68 -3.43 -2.83 -3.94
N SER A 69 -3.69 -4.06 -4.42
CA SER A 69 -3.53 -4.39 -5.83
C SER A 69 -4.56 -3.65 -6.68
N THR A 70 -4.09 -3.13 -7.81
CA THR A 70 -4.91 -2.51 -8.84
C THR A 70 -4.80 -3.31 -10.11
N ASN A 71 -5.86 -3.31 -10.92
CA ASN A 71 -5.85 -3.98 -12.22
C ASN A 71 -4.98 -3.18 -13.18
N THR A 72 -3.68 -3.51 -13.18
CA THR A 72 -2.64 -2.79 -13.90
C THR A 72 -2.33 -3.53 -15.19
N ILE A 73 -2.46 -2.86 -16.31
CA ILE A 73 -1.94 -3.31 -17.60
C ILE A 73 -0.54 -2.71 -17.82
N ILE A 74 0.33 -3.47 -18.47
CA ILE A 74 1.69 -3.06 -18.81
C ILE A 74 1.78 -3.02 -20.32
N LYS A 75 2.10 -1.85 -20.88
CA LYS A 75 2.16 -1.63 -22.32
C LYS A 75 3.41 -0.82 -22.68
N SER A 76 3.98 -1.04 -23.86
CA SER A 76 4.96 -0.11 -24.44
C SER A 76 4.25 1.12 -25.01
N GLU A 77 5.02 2.16 -25.32
CA GLU A 77 4.52 3.35 -26.04
C GLU A 77 3.85 2.97 -27.36
N GLN A 78 4.54 2.15 -28.17
CA GLN A 78 4.00 1.66 -29.44
C GLN A 78 2.65 0.95 -29.25
N GLN A 79 2.51 0.09 -28.23
CA GLN A 79 1.25 -0.61 -27.99
C GLN A 79 0.11 0.33 -27.55
N ILE A 80 0.45 1.41 -26.84
CA ILE A 80 -0.53 2.44 -26.45
C ILE A 80 -1.03 3.18 -27.69
N GLU A 81 -0.12 3.56 -28.58
CA GLU A 81 -0.46 4.23 -29.84
C GLU A 81 -1.26 3.31 -30.77
N ASP A 82 -0.81 2.07 -30.97
CA ASP A 82 -1.45 1.08 -31.84
C ASP A 82 -2.88 0.73 -31.38
N GLU A 83 -3.08 0.63 -30.05
CA GLU A 83 -4.39 0.31 -29.45
C GLU A 83 -5.25 1.56 -29.19
N GLY A 84 -4.74 2.76 -29.47
CA GLY A 84 -5.43 4.03 -29.21
C GLY A 84 -5.79 4.21 -27.73
N ILE A 85 -4.92 3.79 -26.81
CA ILE A 85 -5.20 3.84 -25.37
C ILE A 85 -5.05 5.27 -24.86
N GLU A 86 -6.18 5.92 -24.56
CA GLU A 86 -6.20 7.19 -23.85
C GLU A 86 -6.09 6.97 -22.33
N PHE A 87 -5.16 7.69 -21.71
CA PHE A 87 -4.95 7.67 -20.27
C PHE A 87 -4.68 9.07 -19.72
N ASN A 88 -4.99 9.28 -18.44
CA ASN A 88 -4.70 10.52 -17.74
C ASN A 88 -3.56 10.34 -16.72
N LEU A 89 -2.85 11.42 -16.41
CA LEU A 89 -1.88 11.48 -15.32
C LEU A 89 -2.56 11.64 -13.95
N ASN A 90 -3.75 12.25 -13.94
CA ASN A 90 -4.53 12.46 -12.74
C ASN A 90 -5.50 11.29 -12.50
N LEU A 91 -5.45 10.74 -11.29
CA LEU A 91 -6.35 9.66 -10.87
C LEU A 91 -7.82 10.13 -10.77
N ASP A 92 -8.01 11.40 -10.41
CA ASP A 92 -9.32 11.99 -10.13
C ASP A 92 -10.00 12.58 -11.38
N ASP A 93 -9.35 12.47 -12.54
CA ASP A 93 -9.96 12.84 -13.82
C ASP A 93 -10.88 11.71 -14.26
N ASP A 94 -12.18 11.99 -14.39
CA ASP A 94 -13.20 10.98 -14.71
C ASP A 94 -13.29 10.65 -16.21
N ASP A 95 -12.69 11.44 -17.09
CA ASP A 95 -12.91 11.37 -18.54
C ASP A 95 -12.15 10.21 -19.20
N ALA A 96 -10.92 9.94 -18.76
CA ALA A 96 -10.11 8.84 -19.31
C ALA A 96 -10.47 7.50 -18.64
N ARG A 97 -10.46 6.37 -19.36
CA ARG A 97 -10.65 5.04 -18.71
C ARG A 97 -9.46 4.62 -17.87
N TYR A 98 -8.25 4.93 -18.34
CA TYR A 98 -7.01 4.52 -17.71
C TYR A 98 -6.34 5.68 -17.01
N TYR A 99 -5.65 5.40 -15.90
CA TYR A 99 -4.72 6.36 -15.30
C TYR A 99 -3.29 5.82 -15.36
N LEU A 100 -2.32 6.71 -15.59
CA LEU A 100 -0.91 6.37 -15.55
C LEU A 100 -0.45 6.23 -14.11
N ARG A 101 0.00 5.03 -13.75
CA ARG A 101 0.52 4.76 -12.41
C ARG A 101 2.02 5.01 -12.32
N GLU A 102 2.76 4.54 -13.31
CA GLU A 102 4.22 4.55 -13.30
C GLU A 102 4.75 4.35 -14.73
N ILE A 103 5.85 5.04 -15.05
CA ILE A 103 6.66 4.77 -16.23
C ILE A 103 7.94 4.08 -15.74
N VAL A 104 8.26 2.93 -16.32
CA VAL A 104 9.44 2.14 -15.97
C VAL A 104 10.35 2.04 -17.18
N THR A 105 11.54 2.63 -17.08
CA THR A 105 12.60 2.50 -18.07
C THR A 105 13.61 1.46 -17.60
N GLN A 106 13.79 0.43 -18.41
CA GLN A 106 14.79 -0.62 -18.17
C GLN A 106 16.19 -0.14 -18.57
N SER A 107 17.21 -0.83 -18.08
CA SER A 107 18.62 -0.53 -18.36
C SER A 107 19.00 -0.66 -19.85
N ASN A 108 18.22 -1.40 -20.64
CA ASN A 108 18.36 -1.50 -22.09
C ASN A 108 17.66 -0.36 -22.86
N GLY A 109 17.15 0.66 -22.16
CA GLY A 109 16.43 1.79 -22.75
C GLY A 109 14.95 1.52 -23.05
N PHE A 110 14.45 0.29 -22.85
CA PHE A 110 13.06 -0.02 -23.12
C PHE A 110 12.15 0.57 -22.03
N THR A 111 11.14 1.32 -22.45
CA THR A 111 10.18 1.97 -21.55
C THR A 111 8.82 1.29 -21.61
N PHE A 112 8.25 1.02 -20.43
CA PHE A 112 6.91 0.48 -20.27
C PHE A 112 6.07 1.40 -19.38
N TYR A 113 4.80 1.51 -19.74
CA TYR A 113 3.79 2.26 -19.02
C TYR A 113 2.93 1.28 -18.22
N LYS A 114 2.80 1.53 -16.93
CA LYS A 114 1.85 0.83 -16.06
C LYS A 114 0.58 1.66 -15.98
N LEU A 115 -0.47 1.21 -16.66
CA LEU A 115 -1.77 1.87 -16.68
C LEU A 115 -2.75 1.09 -15.83
N VAL A 116 -3.64 1.77 -15.11
CA VAL A 116 -4.65 1.11 -14.28
C VAL A 116 -6.04 1.38 -14.85
N ASP A 117 -6.80 0.30 -15.03
CA ASP A 117 -8.16 0.36 -15.56
C ASP A 117 -9.15 0.77 -14.46
N LYS A 118 -9.68 2.00 -14.54
CA LYS A 118 -10.63 2.52 -13.55
C LYS A 118 -11.98 1.80 -13.60
N ASN A 119 -12.33 1.22 -14.74
CA ASN A 119 -13.61 0.53 -14.93
C ASN A 119 -13.59 -0.92 -14.40
N LYS A 120 -12.41 -1.47 -14.12
CA LYS A 120 -12.24 -2.83 -13.60
C LYS A 120 -11.40 -2.84 -12.32
N PRO A 121 -11.87 -2.21 -11.24
CA PRO A 121 -11.12 -2.18 -9.99
C PRO A 121 -11.03 -3.60 -9.41
N TYR A 122 -9.85 -3.97 -8.89
CA TYR A 122 -9.62 -5.30 -8.34
C TYR A 122 -10.49 -5.58 -7.10
N PHE A 123 -10.72 -4.53 -6.30
CA PHE A 123 -11.67 -4.54 -5.18
C PHE A 123 -12.69 -3.44 -5.38
N LYS A 124 -13.92 -3.67 -4.91
CA LYS A 124 -14.99 -2.66 -4.90
C LYS A 124 -14.60 -1.38 -4.14
N HIS A 125 -13.73 -1.51 -3.13
CA HIS A 125 -13.30 -0.41 -2.27
C HIS A 125 -11.77 -0.24 -2.35
N GLN A 126 -11.29 1.00 -2.32
CA GLN A 126 -9.87 1.28 -2.20
C GLN A 126 -9.39 1.07 -0.77
N PHE A 127 -8.52 0.09 -0.55
CA PHE A 127 -7.88 -0.09 0.75
C PHE A 127 -6.65 0.82 0.86
N ARG A 128 -6.73 1.87 1.68
CA ARG A 128 -5.57 2.72 1.98
C ARG A 128 -4.71 2.17 3.12
N ILE A 129 -4.60 0.85 3.27
CA ILE A 129 -3.98 0.22 4.44
C ILE A 129 -2.45 0.30 4.44
N LYS A 130 -1.81 0.27 3.26
CA LYS A 130 -0.35 0.22 3.12
C LYS A 130 0.38 1.41 3.76
N PRO A 131 -0.03 2.68 3.55
CA PRO A 131 0.58 3.82 4.24
C PRO A 131 0.54 3.71 5.77
N PHE A 132 -0.58 3.26 6.35
CA PHE A 132 -0.71 3.10 7.80
C PHE A 132 0.17 1.97 8.34
N LEU A 133 0.20 0.82 7.66
CA LEU A 133 1.07 -0.30 8.05
C LEU A 133 2.54 0.09 7.99
N LEU A 134 2.99 0.69 6.89
CA LEU A 134 4.37 1.12 6.74
C LEU A 134 4.75 2.22 7.74
N SER A 135 3.85 3.15 8.04
CA SER A 135 4.06 4.16 9.06
C SER A 135 4.19 3.55 10.45
N HIS A 136 3.32 2.59 10.78
CA HIS A 136 3.39 1.84 12.04
C HIS A 136 4.71 1.06 12.18
N CYS A 137 5.11 0.31 11.15
CA CYS A 137 6.39 -0.42 11.16
C CYS A 137 7.59 0.52 11.33
N ARG A 138 7.64 1.64 10.61
CA ARG A 138 8.70 2.65 10.75
C ARG A 138 8.74 3.26 12.15
N ARG A 139 7.59 3.56 12.73
CA ARG A 139 7.51 4.08 14.11
C ARG A 139 8.03 3.06 15.12
N THR A 140 7.64 1.79 14.98
CA THR A 140 8.14 0.71 15.84
C THR A 140 9.65 0.58 15.72
N MET A 141 10.19 0.60 14.49
CA MET A 141 11.63 0.56 14.25
C MET A 141 12.35 1.77 14.87
N ALA A 142 11.82 2.97 14.67
CA ALA A 142 12.38 4.20 15.25
C ALA A 142 12.44 4.11 16.78
N ASN A 143 11.38 3.64 17.44
CA ASN A 143 11.36 3.47 18.89
C ASN A 143 12.41 2.46 19.40
N LEU A 144 12.72 1.42 18.63
CA LEU A 144 13.79 0.47 18.99
C LEU A 144 15.17 1.09 18.84
N VAL A 145 15.39 1.82 17.75
CA VAL A 145 16.65 2.49 17.40
C VAL A 145 16.99 3.60 18.39
N LEU A 146 16.00 4.39 18.81
CA LEU A 146 16.21 5.54 19.70
C LEU A 146 16.87 5.18 21.03
N ASN A 147 16.75 3.93 21.49
CA ASN A 147 17.36 3.46 22.74
C ASN A 147 18.88 3.23 22.63
N ASN A 148 19.43 3.07 21.41
CA ASN A 148 20.86 2.79 21.17
C ASN A 148 21.31 3.49 19.88
N ALA A 149 20.83 4.71 19.64
CA ALA A 149 21.00 5.41 18.38
C ALA A 149 22.48 5.64 18.02
N ASP A 150 23.32 5.80 19.04
CA ASP A 150 24.78 5.96 18.96
C ASP A 150 25.50 4.75 18.36
N LYS A 151 24.91 3.55 18.45
CA LYS A 151 25.54 2.30 18.00
C LYS A 151 24.98 1.80 16.67
N VAL A 152 24.07 2.53 16.04
CA VAL A 152 23.36 2.02 14.85
C VAL A 152 24.19 2.28 13.61
N ILE A 153 24.65 1.21 12.96
CA ILE A 153 25.37 1.28 11.68
C ILE A 153 24.38 1.38 10.52
N ARG A 154 23.30 0.58 10.57
CA ARG A 154 22.38 0.44 9.43
C ARG A 154 20.99 0.03 9.88
N ILE A 155 19.98 0.53 9.16
CA ILE A 155 18.59 0.09 9.27
C ILE A 155 18.13 -0.33 7.87
N ILE A 156 17.53 -1.51 7.74
CA ILE A 156 16.93 -2.00 6.49
C ILE A 156 15.58 -2.63 6.81
N THR A 157 14.49 -1.90 6.53
CA THR A 157 13.09 -2.35 6.68
C THR A 157 12.73 -2.89 8.07
N ASP A 158 13.08 -4.15 8.36
CA ASP A 158 12.82 -4.91 9.57
C ASP A 158 14.09 -5.33 10.33
N SER A 159 15.26 -4.85 9.91
CA SER A 159 16.57 -5.15 10.52
C SER A 159 17.31 -3.91 10.99
N ILE A 160 17.98 -4.01 12.14
CA ILE A 160 18.93 -3.03 12.67
C ILE A 160 20.27 -3.73 12.85
N THR A 161 21.33 -3.13 12.32
CA THR A 161 22.71 -3.55 12.55
C THR A 161 23.35 -2.57 13.52
N TYR A 162 23.80 -3.08 14.66
CA TYR A 162 24.56 -2.32 15.64
C TYR A 162 26.06 -2.55 15.46
N GLU A 163 26.85 -1.57 15.90
CA GLU A 163 28.28 -1.73 16.10
C GLU A 163 28.53 -2.82 17.13
N GLY A 164 29.32 -3.82 16.74
CA GLY A 164 29.76 -4.88 17.63
C GLY A 164 30.77 -4.35 18.64
N ARG A 165 30.88 -5.01 19.78
CA ARG A 165 32.09 -4.93 20.59
C ARG A 165 33.22 -5.70 19.93
#